data_AF-A0A9P6ZJE7-F1
#
_entry.id   AF-A0A9P6ZJE7-F1
#
_cell.length_a   1.000
_cell.length_b   1.000
_cell.length_c   1.000
_cell.angle_alpha   90.00
_cell.angle_beta   90.00
_cell.angle_gamma   90.00
#
_symmetry.space_group_name_H-M   'P 1'
#
loop_
_entity.id
_entity.type
_entity.pdbx_description
1 polymer ?
#
loop_
_entity_poly.entity_id
_entity_poly.type
_entity_poly.pdbx_seq_one_letter_code
_entity_poly.pdbx_strand_id
1 'polypeptide(L)'
;LAIEERWTVGGDNYKKYKEEASLQKYRVALDELERLVVMHLFELSKLSLSGTGYKLRQQIGKALQRRSDAIRNAINKYNLQAAALDPPRPRLSWKDIADYSFLGEFDLLRYSRTDIRQVDWSKPTYQEASVKFFKLHQAHEQIQRLNIEVRRLWTAIHDEDAQMTATVNTLLDSHLALGQELQKRWKLRSAVNSVHLFRLDQIESQPGFSGIRGIGRRVG
;
A
#
# COMPACT_ATOMS: atom_id res chain seq x y z
N LEU A 1 -56.81 8.45 7.06
CA LEU A 1 -55.66 7.77 6.41
C LEU A 1 -56.07 6.32 6.19
N ALA A 2 -56.61 6.02 5.00
CA ALA A 2 -56.99 4.66 4.64
C ALA A 2 -55.71 3.87 4.36
N ILE A 3 -55.44 2.85 5.18
CA ILE A 3 -54.39 1.87 4.85
C ILE A 3 -55.01 1.00 3.75
N GLU A 4 -54.62 1.25 2.50
CA GLU A 4 -54.86 0.34 1.39
C GLU A 4 -54.31 -1.04 1.78
N GLU A 5 -55.19 -2.03 1.90
CA GLU A 5 -54.98 -3.46 2.20
C GLU A 5 -53.64 -3.91 2.85
N ARG A 6 -53.74 -4.52 4.04
CA ARG A 6 -52.61 -5.25 4.65
C ARG A 6 -52.14 -6.36 3.70
N TRP A 7 -50.82 -6.44 3.49
CA TRP A 7 -50.25 -7.51 2.67
C TRP A 7 -50.59 -8.89 3.23
N THR A 8 -51.14 -9.73 2.36
CA THR A 8 -51.48 -11.12 2.65
C THR A 8 -50.25 -12.01 2.41
N VAL A 9 -50.11 -13.04 3.24
CA VAL A 9 -49.03 -14.03 3.07
C VAL A 9 -49.23 -14.71 1.72
N GLY A 10 -48.26 -14.55 0.83
CA GLY A 10 -48.28 -15.11 -0.54
C GLY A 10 -48.66 -14.13 -1.65
N GLY A 11 -49.11 -12.92 -1.33
CA GLY A 11 -49.29 -11.84 -2.32
C GLY A 11 -47.95 -11.38 -2.92
N ASP A 12 -47.98 -10.80 -4.11
CA ASP A 12 -46.76 -10.41 -4.83
C ASP A 12 -45.92 -9.39 -4.06
N ASN A 13 -46.57 -8.43 -3.39
CA ASN A 13 -45.90 -7.48 -2.50
C ASN A 13 -45.22 -8.20 -1.32
N TYR A 14 -45.87 -9.18 -0.71
CA TYR A 14 -45.28 -9.96 0.38
C TYR A 14 -44.05 -10.76 -0.09
N LYS A 15 -44.11 -11.38 -1.27
CA LYS A 15 -42.97 -12.11 -1.87
C LYS A 15 -41.81 -11.17 -2.17
N LYS A 16 -42.06 -10.04 -2.82
CA LYS A 16 -41.06 -9.03 -3.14
C LYS A 16 -40.35 -8.50 -1.89
N TYR A 17 -41.10 -8.14 -0.85
CA TYR A 17 -40.49 -7.68 0.40
C TYR A 17 -39.73 -8.77 1.14
N LYS A 18 -40.19 -10.03 1.07
CA LYS A 18 -39.46 -11.17 1.62
C LYS A 18 -38.12 -11.37 0.91
N GLU A 19 -38.09 -11.26 -0.41
CA GLU A 19 -36.86 -11.33 -1.22
C GLU A 19 -35.91 -10.17 -0.89
N GLU A 20 -36.42 -8.93 -0.85
CA GLU A 20 -35.63 -7.76 -0.47
C GLU A 20 -35.06 -7.87 0.96
N ALA A 21 -35.83 -8.39 1.91
CA ALA A 21 -35.37 -8.62 3.27
C ALA A 21 -34.24 -9.67 3.34
N SER A 22 -34.34 -10.75 2.57
CA SER A 22 -33.27 -11.76 2.44
C SER A 22 -32.02 -11.15 1.80
N LEU A 23 -32.20 -10.35 0.75
CA LEU A 23 -31.09 -9.66 0.07
C LEU A 23 -30.40 -8.64 1.00
N GLN A 24 -31.16 -7.95 1.85
CA GLN A 24 -30.61 -7.03 2.83
C GLN A 24 -29.78 -7.76 3.89
N LYS A 25 -30.26 -8.90 4.40
CA LYS A 25 -29.50 -9.73 5.35
C LYS A 25 -28.20 -10.23 4.73
N TYR A 26 -28.23 -10.63 3.47
CA TYR A 26 -27.04 -10.99 2.71
C TYR A 26 -26.05 -9.82 2.61
N ARG A 27 -26.51 -8.63 2.19
CA ARG A 27 -25.66 -7.43 2.08
C ARG A 27 -25.02 -7.04 3.40
N VAL A 28 -25.76 -7.09 4.50
CA VAL A 28 -25.21 -6.81 5.84
C VAL A 28 -24.14 -7.84 6.24
N ALA A 29 -24.37 -9.13 5.94
CA ALA A 29 -23.38 -10.17 6.22
C ALA A 29 -22.12 -10.01 5.34
N LEU A 30 -22.29 -9.59 4.08
CA LEU A 30 -21.18 -9.28 3.17
C LEU A 30 -20.38 -8.06 3.67
N ASP A 31 -21.04 -6.93 3.95
CA ASP A 31 -20.39 -5.70 4.45
C ASP A 31 -19.61 -5.96 5.75
N GLU A 32 -20.15 -6.80 6.65
CA GLU A 32 -19.48 -7.20 7.88
C GLU A 32 -18.21 -8.02 7.62
N LEU A 33 -18.28 -8.99 6.70
CA LEU A 33 -17.14 -9.80 6.29
C LEU A 33 -16.07 -8.94 5.61
N GLU A 34 -16.47 -8.07 4.68
CA GLU A 34 -15.58 -7.14 3.99
C GLU A 34 -14.81 -6.28 4.98
N ARG A 35 -15.51 -5.63 5.91
CA ARG A 35 -14.90 -4.79 6.93
C ARG A 35 -13.87 -5.57 7.76
N LEU A 36 -14.19 -6.79 8.19
CA LEU A 36 -13.31 -7.59 9.03
C LEU A 36 -12.02 -8.00 8.30
N VAL A 37 -12.12 -8.39 7.03
CA VAL A 37 -10.94 -8.78 6.25
C VAL A 37 -10.06 -7.57 5.94
N VAL A 38 -10.63 -6.44 5.56
CA VAL A 38 -9.88 -5.19 5.35
C VAL A 38 -9.12 -4.81 6.62
N MET A 39 -9.78 -4.85 7.78
CA MET A 39 -9.12 -4.60 9.06
C MET A 39 -7.99 -5.61 9.34
N HIS A 40 -8.15 -6.89 8.97
CA HIS A 40 -7.10 -7.91 9.15
C HIS A 40 -5.87 -7.64 8.30
N LEU A 41 -6.05 -7.29 7.01
CA LEU A 41 -4.96 -6.91 6.11
C LEU A 41 -4.17 -5.70 6.65
N PHE A 42 -4.88 -4.68 7.16
CA PHE A 42 -4.21 -3.54 7.79
C PHE A 42 -3.42 -3.92 9.05
N GLU A 43 -3.91 -4.88 9.86
CA GLU A 43 -3.13 -5.38 11.00
C GLU A 43 -1.89 -6.17 10.60
N LEU A 44 -1.98 -7.00 9.57
CA LEU A 44 -0.83 -7.72 9.02
C LEU A 44 0.24 -6.73 8.53
N SER A 45 -0.16 -5.67 7.83
CA SER A 45 0.77 -4.62 7.39
C SER A 45 1.49 -3.94 8.56
N LYS A 46 0.82 -3.79 9.72
CA LYS A 46 1.43 -3.20 10.93
C LYS A 46 2.46 -4.11 11.57
N LEU A 47 2.33 -5.44 11.45
CA LEU A 47 3.37 -6.37 11.90
C LEU A 47 4.65 -6.26 11.07
N SER A 48 4.54 -6.00 9.77
CA SER A 48 5.70 -5.85 8.88
C SER A 48 6.46 -4.53 9.07
N LEU A 49 5.94 -3.57 9.85
CA LEU A 49 6.63 -2.30 10.13
C LEU A 49 7.80 -2.51 11.10
N SER A 50 9.00 -2.15 10.66
CA SER A 50 10.21 -2.08 11.49
C SER A 50 10.05 -1.04 12.61
N GLY A 51 10.51 -1.36 13.82
CA GLY A 51 10.46 -0.44 14.99
C GLY A 51 9.34 -0.70 16.00
N THR A 52 8.55 -1.77 15.83
CA THR A 52 7.52 -2.16 16.80
C THR A 52 8.14 -2.89 18.01
N GLY A 53 8.00 -2.31 19.21
CA GLY A 53 8.47 -2.93 20.47
C GLY A 53 7.74 -4.24 20.80
N TYR A 54 8.39 -5.12 21.57
CA TYR A 54 7.89 -6.48 21.85
C TYR A 54 6.45 -6.55 22.37
N LYS A 55 6.09 -5.69 23.33
CA LYS A 55 4.73 -5.62 23.88
C LYS A 55 3.68 -5.27 22.83
N LEU A 56 4.01 -4.36 21.91
CA LEU A 56 3.12 -3.97 20.82
C LEU A 56 2.91 -5.13 19.84
N ARG A 57 3.98 -5.87 19.50
CA ARG A 57 3.87 -7.09 18.67
C ARG A 57 2.97 -8.14 19.30
N GLN A 58 3.07 -8.37 20.61
CA GLN A 58 2.16 -9.29 21.31
C GLN A 58 0.69 -8.85 21.23
N GLN A 59 0.41 -7.54 21.37
CA GLN A 59 -0.97 -7.03 21.26
C GLN A 59 -1.50 -7.17 19.84
N ILE A 60 -0.69 -6.90 18.81
CA ILE A 60 -1.07 -7.10 17.42
C ILE A 60 -1.32 -8.59 17.14
N GLY A 61 -0.48 -9.49 17.65
CA GLY A 61 -0.69 -10.94 17.53
C GLY A 61 -2.02 -11.40 18.15
N LYS A 62 -2.36 -10.92 19.35
CA LYS A 62 -3.65 -11.20 19.99
C LYS A 62 -4.82 -10.59 19.21
N ALA A 63 -4.66 -9.39 18.65
CA ALA A 63 -5.68 -8.75 17.83
C ALA A 63 -5.94 -9.53 16.54
N LEU A 64 -4.88 -9.99 15.87
CA LEU A 64 -4.95 -10.84 14.69
C LEU A 64 -5.67 -12.15 14.97
N GLN A 65 -5.34 -12.85 16.06
CA GLN A 65 -6.02 -14.10 16.42
C GLN A 65 -7.52 -13.89 16.62
N ARG A 66 -7.91 -12.89 17.42
CA ARG A 66 -9.33 -12.54 17.63
C ARG A 66 -10.03 -12.18 16.32
N ARG A 67 -9.33 -11.48 15.43
CA ARG A 67 -9.87 -11.07 14.14
C ARG A 67 -10.05 -12.27 13.20
N SER A 68 -9.11 -13.21 13.19
CA SER A 68 -9.26 -14.45 12.42
C SER A 68 -10.49 -15.23 12.86
N ASP A 69 -10.76 -15.33 14.17
CA ASP A 69 -11.97 -15.98 14.68
C ASP A 69 -13.24 -15.20 14.31
N ALA A 70 -13.21 -13.86 14.37
CA ALA A 70 -14.32 -13.03 13.93
C ALA A 70 -14.61 -13.20 12.43
N ILE A 71 -13.58 -13.26 11.58
CA ILE A 71 -13.73 -13.51 10.14
C ILE A 71 -14.32 -14.91 9.90
N ARG A 72 -13.87 -15.96 10.60
CA ARG A 72 -14.48 -17.31 10.48
C ARG A 72 -15.98 -17.28 10.77
N ASN A 73 -16.39 -16.57 11.83
CA ASN A 73 -17.81 -16.41 12.16
C ASN A 73 -18.57 -15.61 11.10
N ALA A 74 -17.96 -14.54 10.56
CA ALA A 74 -18.55 -13.75 9.48
C ALA A 74 -18.69 -14.56 8.18
N ILE A 75 -17.73 -15.42 7.83
CA ILE A 75 -17.83 -16.37 6.72
C ILE A 75 -19.04 -17.29 6.89
N ASN A 76 -19.24 -17.85 8.10
CA ASN A 76 -20.39 -18.71 8.37
C ASN A 76 -21.71 -17.97 8.21
N LYS A 77 -21.80 -16.73 8.73
CA LYS A 77 -22.97 -15.88 8.60
C LYS A 77 -23.25 -15.51 7.14
N TYR A 78 -22.21 -15.16 6.40
CA TYR A 78 -22.28 -14.92 4.95
C TYR A 78 -22.81 -16.16 4.22
N ASN A 79 -22.19 -17.33 4.42
CA ASN A 79 -22.58 -18.58 3.76
C ASN A 79 -24.03 -18.98 4.05
N LEU A 80 -24.51 -18.71 5.26
CA LEU A 80 -25.90 -18.96 5.63
C LEU A 80 -26.88 -18.05 4.87
N GLN A 81 -26.59 -16.74 4.79
CA GLN A 81 -27.45 -15.81 4.03
C GLN A 81 -27.32 -16.01 2.51
N ALA A 82 -26.12 -16.32 2.03
CA ALA A 82 -25.83 -16.63 0.63
C ALA A 82 -26.64 -17.83 0.12
N ALA A 83 -26.79 -18.87 0.93
CA ALA A 83 -27.56 -20.06 0.59
C ALA A 83 -29.09 -19.84 0.65
N ALA A 84 -29.55 -18.81 1.36
CA ALA A 84 -30.96 -18.47 1.50
C ALA A 84 -31.52 -17.59 0.36
N LEU A 85 -30.64 -17.14 -0.55
CA LEU A 85 -31.02 -16.39 -1.74
C LEU A 85 -31.43 -17.30 -2.90
N ASP A 86 -32.24 -16.76 -3.80
CA ASP A 86 -32.59 -17.37 -5.09
C ASP A 86 -32.19 -16.44 -6.24
N PRO A 87 -31.18 -16.80 -7.06
CA PRO A 87 -30.33 -17.98 -6.94
C PRO A 87 -29.33 -17.87 -5.77
N PRO A 88 -28.87 -19.02 -5.21
CA PRO A 88 -27.91 -19.03 -4.12
C PRO A 88 -26.56 -18.46 -4.56
N ARG A 89 -25.87 -17.77 -3.65
CA ARG A 89 -24.54 -17.19 -3.91
C ARG A 89 -23.43 -18.20 -3.59
N PRO A 90 -22.25 -18.09 -4.22
CA PRO A 90 -21.11 -18.96 -3.93
C PRO A 90 -20.73 -18.91 -2.45
N ARG A 91 -20.40 -20.08 -1.89
CA ARG A 91 -19.88 -20.19 -0.53
C ARG A 91 -18.41 -19.79 -0.52
N LEU A 92 -17.99 -19.18 0.59
CA LEU A 92 -16.61 -18.81 0.86
C LEU A 92 -16.02 -19.73 1.92
N SER A 93 -14.77 -20.10 1.74
CA SER A 93 -13.96 -20.83 2.69
C SER A 93 -12.94 -19.91 3.36
N TRP A 94 -12.39 -20.34 4.49
CA TRP A 94 -11.26 -19.62 5.11
C TRP A 94 -10.04 -19.55 4.18
N LYS A 95 -9.80 -20.59 3.36
CA LYS A 95 -8.67 -20.62 2.43
C LYS A 95 -8.77 -19.49 1.41
N ASP A 96 -9.98 -19.29 0.89
CA ASP A 96 -10.28 -18.23 -0.08
C ASP A 96 -9.97 -16.82 0.46
N ILE A 97 -9.90 -16.64 1.79
CA ILE A 97 -9.60 -15.36 2.43
C ILE A 97 -8.16 -15.31 2.96
N ALA A 98 -7.63 -16.44 3.44
CA ALA A 98 -6.29 -16.53 4.00
C ALA A 98 -5.19 -16.29 2.97
N ASP A 99 -5.48 -16.59 1.70
CA ASP A 99 -4.55 -16.38 0.58
C ASP A 99 -4.47 -14.90 0.16
N TYR A 100 -5.38 -14.05 0.63
CA TYR A 100 -5.34 -12.62 0.32
C TYR A 100 -4.21 -11.93 1.08
N SER A 101 -3.25 -11.42 0.33
CA SER A 101 -2.12 -10.63 0.83
C SER A 101 -2.32 -9.13 0.60
N PHE A 102 -3.16 -8.77 -0.36
CA PHE A 102 -3.42 -7.39 -0.78
C PHE A 102 -4.92 -7.11 -0.95
N LEU A 103 -5.32 -5.85 -0.73
CA LEU A 103 -6.72 -5.40 -0.85
C LEU A 103 -7.28 -5.64 -2.27
N GLY A 104 -6.43 -5.59 -3.30
CA GLY A 104 -6.81 -5.81 -4.69
C GLY A 104 -7.16 -7.26 -5.02
N GLU A 105 -6.69 -8.22 -4.23
CA GLU A 105 -7.03 -9.65 -4.35
C GLU A 105 -8.38 -9.96 -3.70
N PHE A 106 -8.96 -8.99 -2.97
CA PHE A 106 -10.16 -9.17 -2.18
C PHE A 106 -11.42 -9.21 -3.07
N ASP A 107 -11.62 -10.35 -3.75
CA ASP A 107 -12.70 -10.63 -4.69
C ASP A 107 -14.10 -10.51 -4.05
N LEU A 108 -14.16 -10.53 -2.72
CA LEU A 108 -15.35 -10.25 -1.92
C LEU A 108 -15.98 -8.88 -2.27
N LEU A 109 -15.15 -7.85 -2.53
CA LEU A 109 -15.62 -6.53 -2.99
C LEU A 109 -16.35 -6.57 -4.33
N ARG A 110 -16.16 -7.63 -5.12
CA ARG A 110 -16.88 -7.82 -6.38
C ARG A 110 -18.36 -8.19 -6.17
N TYR A 111 -18.71 -8.65 -4.98
CA TYR A 111 -20.11 -8.93 -4.58
C TYR A 111 -20.79 -7.71 -3.95
N SER A 112 -20.09 -6.58 -3.81
CA SER A 112 -20.63 -5.34 -3.26
C SER A 112 -21.78 -4.79 -4.13
N ARG A 113 -22.34 -3.63 -3.73
CA ARG A 113 -23.59 -3.07 -4.29
C ARG A 113 -23.64 -2.97 -5.82
N THR A 114 -22.48 -2.97 -6.50
CA THR A 114 -22.37 -3.10 -7.95
C THR A 114 -21.64 -4.40 -8.27
N ASP A 115 -22.31 -5.33 -8.94
CA ASP A 115 -21.67 -6.57 -9.39
C ASP A 115 -20.67 -6.28 -10.50
N ILE A 116 -19.40 -6.12 -10.11
CA ILE A 116 -18.31 -5.86 -11.04
C ILE A 116 -17.73 -7.15 -11.62
N ARG A 117 -18.19 -8.35 -11.26
CA ARG A 117 -17.57 -9.61 -11.74
C ARG A 117 -17.56 -9.76 -13.26
N GLN A 118 -18.48 -9.09 -13.93
CA GLN A 118 -18.61 -9.11 -15.38
C GLN A 118 -17.70 -8.09 -16.09
N VAL A 119 -17.13 -7.11 -15.37
CA VAL A 119 -16.25 -6.12 -15.98
C VAL A 119 -14.85 -6.72 -16.15
N ASP A 120 -14.25 -6.52 -17.33
CA ASP A 120 -12.97 -7.14 -17.66
C ASP A 120 -11.85 -6.72 -16.71
N TRP A 121 -11.79 -5.46 -16.30
CA TRP A 121 -10.78 -4.97 -15.35
C TRP A 121 -10.85 -5.63 -13.96
N SER A 122 -11.98 -6.27 -13.61
CA SER A 122 -12.07 -6.95 -12.31
C SER A 122 -11.42 -8.32 -12.34
N LYS A 123 -11.28 -8.98 -13.49
CA LYS A 123 -10.77 -10.36 -13.55
C LYS A 123 -9.27 -10.39 -13.23
N PRO A 124 -8.77 -11.39 -12.47
CA PRO A 124 -7.37 -11.44 -12.02
C PRO A 124 -6.34 -11.26 -13.13
N THR A 125 -6.53 -11.95 -14.27
CA THR A 125 -5.61 -11.87 -15.42
C THR A 125 -5.45 -10.44 -15.96
N TYR A 126 -6.54 -9.68 -16.06
CA TYR A 126 -6.51 -8.31 -16.57
C TYR A 126 -5.96 -7.34 -15.53
N GLN A 127 -6.20 -7.58 -14.24
CA GLN A 127 -5.56 -6.81 -13.16
C GLN A 127 -4.05 -7.01 -13.15
N GLU A 128 -3.58 -8.25 -13.25
CA GLU A 128 -2.14 -8.55 -13.34
C GLU A 128 -1.51 -7.88 -14.56
N ALA A 129 -2.17 -7.95 -15.72
CA ALA A 129 -1.71 -7.29 -16.93
C ALA A 129 -1.67 -5.75 -16.74
N SER A 130 -2.69 -5.17 -16.13
CA SER A 130 -2.74 -3.72 -15.84
C SER A 130 -1.63 -3.30 -14.88
N VAL A 131 -1.40 -4.05 -13.80
CA VAL A 131 -0.32 -3.78 -12.85
C VAL A 131 1.04 -3.85 -13.55
N LYS A 132 1.28 -4.86 -14.41
CA LYS A 132 2.52 -4.95 -15.20
C LYS A 132 2.67 -3.77 -16.15
N PHE A 133 1.60 -3.41 -16.86
CA PHE A 133 1.58 -2.28 -17.79
C PHE A 133 1.90 -0.96 -17.06
N PHE A 134 1.22 -0.67 -15.96
CA PHE A 134 1.45 0.56 -15.20
C PHE A 134 2.83 0.58 -14.52
N LYS A 135 3.34 -0.56 -14.03
CA LYS A 135 4.72 -0.65 -13.54
C LYS A 135 5.73 -0.32 -14.63
N LEU A 136 5.51 -0.81 -15.85
CA LEU A 136 6.37 -0.52 -16.99
C LEU A 136 6.28 0.96 -17.41
N HIS A 137 5.08 1.52 -17.45
CA HIS A 137 4.89 2.95 -17.72
C HIS A 137 5.60 3.82 -16.67
N GLN A 138 5.38 3.53 -15.39
CA GLN A 138 6.03 4.22 -14.28
C GLN A 138 7.54 4.03 -14.28
N ALA A 139 8.06 2.87 -14.70
CA ALA A 139 9.50 2.66 -14.80
C ALA A 139 10.14 3.64 -15.79
N HIS A 140 9.51 3.91 -16.93
CA HIS A 140 10.00 4.91 -17.89
C HIS A 140 10.02 6.33 -17.31
N GLU A 141 8.95 6.73 -16.61
CA GLU A 141 8.92 8.03 -15.91
C GLU A 141 9.98 8.09 -14.80
N GLN A 142 10.15 6.98 -14.06
CA GLN A 142 11.09 6.90 -12.97
C GLN A 142 12.54 6.99 -13.47
N ILE A 143 12.87 6.45 -14.64
CA ILE A 143 14.19 6.65 -15.26
C ILE A 143 14.46 8.14 -15.48
N GLN A 144 13.49 8.89 -16.02
CA GLN A 144 13.66 10.33 -16.25
C GLN A 144 13.84 11.10 -14.93
N ARG A 145 13.07 10.76 -13.89
CA ARG A 145 13.21 11.36 -12.55
C ARG A 145 14.56 11.04 -11.93
N LEU A 146 14.98 9.78 -11.98
CA LEU A 146 16.26 9.33 -11.43
C LEU A 146 17.44 10.02 -12.11
N ASN A 147 17.40 10.24 -13.44
CA ASN A 147 18.44 11.00 -14.15
C ASN A 147 18.62 12.41 -13.55
N ILE A 148 17.53 13.07 -13.16
CA ILE A 148 17.57 14.39 -12.52
C ILE A 148 18.09 14.29 -11.08
N GLU A 149 17.61 13.31 -10.33
CA GLU A 149 17.99 13.11 -8.92
C GLU A 149 19.47 12.72 -8.76
N VAL A 150 19.99 11.85 -9.62
CA VAL A 150 21.42 11.47 -9.70
C VAL A 150 22.28 12.72 -9.86
N ARG A 151 21.93 13.57 -10.83
CA ARG A 151 22.66 14.82 -11.09
C ARG A 151 22.54 15.83 -9.94
N ARG A 152 21.36 15.93 -9.32
CA ARG A 152 21.15 16.78 -8.15
C ARG A 152 21.99 16.32 -6.96
N LEU A 153 22.10 15.02 -6.74
CA LEU A 153 22.89 14.46 -5.65
C LEU A 153 24.39 14.71 -5.87
N TRP A 154 24.90 14.49 -7.09
CA TRP A 154 26.27 14.89 -7.46
C TRP A 154 26.55 16.35 -7.12
N THR A 155 25.66 17.23 -7.56
CA THR A 155 25.79 18.68 -7.35
C THR A 155 25.74 19.03 -5.86
N ALA A 156 24.81 18.45 -5.11
CA ALA A 156 24.68 18.69 -3.69
C ALA A 156 25.93 18.24 -2.91
N ILE A 157 26.51 17.08 -3.22
CA ILE A 157 27.74 16.61 -2.57
C ILE A 157 28.92 17.51 -2.90
N HIS A 158 29.09 17.90 -4.18
CA HIS A 158 30.16 18.79 -4.60
C HIS A 158 30.06 20.18 -3.94
N ASP A 159 28.86 20.77 -3.92
CA ASP A 159 28.64 22.07 -3.29
C ASP A 159 28.86 22.00 -1.77
N GLU A 160 28.40 20.94 -1.11
CA GLU A 160 28.60 20.71 0.32
C GLU A 160 30.10 20.59 0.66
N ASP A 161 30.88 19.88 -0.17
CA ASP A 161 32.33 19.74 0.02
C ASP A 161 33.08 21.05 -0.15
N ALA A 162 32.77 21.82 -1.20
CA ALA A 162 33.38 23.13 -1.41
C ALA A 162 33.05 24.10 -0.26
N GLN A 163 31.78 24.15 0.15
CA GLN A 163 31.33 25.02 1.25
C GLN A 163 31.94 24.62 2.59
N MET A 164 31.95 23.32 2.91
CA MET A 164 32.47 22.84 4.18
C MET A 164 33.98 23.03 4.28
N THR A 165 34.71 22.75 3.20
CA THR A 165 36.16 22.96 3.15
C THR A 165 36.51 24.44 3.37
N ALA A 166 35.82 25.36 2.70
CA ALA A 166 36.03 26.80 2.92
C ALA A 166 35.70 27.23 4.36
N THR A 167 34.61 26.70 4.93
CA THR A 167 34.17 27.00 6.30
C THR A 167 35.17 26.48 7.33
N VAL A 168 35.66 25.24 7.16
CA VAL A 168 36.66 24.64 8.04
C VAL A 168 37.95 25.45 8.00
N ASN A 169 38.46 25.83 6.82
CA ASN A 169 39.67 26.65 6.71
C ASN A 169 39.51 27.98 7.44
N THR A 170 38.38 28.68 7.22
CA THR A 170 38.09 29.95 7.90
C THR A 170 38.02 29.80 9.42
N LEU A 171 37.45 28.70 9.91
CA LEU A 171 37.34 28.41 11.34
C LEU A 171 38.64 27.95 11.96
N LEU A 172 39.53 27.27 11.22
CA LEU A 172 40.85 26.91 11.74
C LEU A 172 41.70 28.16 12.00
N ASP A 173 41.54 29.20 11.19
CA ASP A 173 42.24 30.47 11.34
C ASP A 173 41.66 31.35 12.46
N SER A 174 40.32 31.34 12.64
CA SER A 174 39.63 32.21 13.62
C SER A 174 39.32 31.54 14.97
N HIS A 175 38.94 30.26 14.96
CA HIS A 175 38.43 29.52 16.11
C HIS A 175 38.84 28.04 16.05
N LEU A 176 40.13 27.76 16.31
CA LEU A 176 40.77 26.45 16.15
C LEU A 176 39.96 25.26 16.68
N ALA A 177 39.43 25.33 17.90
CA ALA A 177 38.69 24.22 18.51
C ALA A 177 37.40 23.88 17.74
N LEU A 178 36.67 24.90 17.27
CA LEU A 178 35.45 24.72 16.48
C LEU A 178 35.79 24.20 15.07
N GLY A 179 36.86 24.72 14.45
CA GLY A 179 37.35 24.24 13.16
C GLY A 179 37.76 22.76 13.21
N GLN A 180 38.46 22.34 14.26
CA GLN A 180 38.86 20.93 14.45
C GLN A 180 37.65 19.99 14.64
N GLU A 181 36.65 20.38 15.44
CA GLU A 181 35.44 19.57 15.62
C GLU A 181 34.60 19.49 14.34
N LEU A 182 34.47 20.60 13.61
CA LEU A 182 33.77 20.60 12.33
C LEU A 182 34.50 19.72 11.31
N GLN A 183 35.82 19.76 11.26
CA GLN A 183 36.63 18.89 10.40
C GLN A 183 36.43 17.40 10.73
N LYS A 184 36.39 17.03 12.02
CA LYS A 184 36.11 15.63 12.43
C LYS A 184 34.73 15.17 11.96
N ARG A 185 33.71 16.01 12.15
CA ARG A 185 32.35 15.72 11.66
C ARG A 185 32.30 15.62 10.13
N TRP A 186 33.01 16.52 9.45
CA TRP A 186 33.10 16.50 7.98
C TRP A 186 33.72 15.20 7.46
N LYS A 187 34.76 14.68 8.09
CA LYS A 187 35.37 13.38 7.69
C LYS A 187 34.36 12.24 7.67
N LEU A 188 33.46 12.18 8.67
CA LEU A 188 32.40 11.16 8.71
C LEU A 188 31.41 11.34 7.56
N ARG A 189 30.97 12.56 7.30
CA ARG A 189 30.06 12.90 6.20
C ARG A 189 30.69 12.62 4.84
N SER A 190 31.94 13.02 4.64
CA SER A 190 32.72 12.78 3.43
C SER A 190 32.88 11.28 3.15
N ALA A 191 33.10 10.45 4.18
CA ALA A 191 33.15 8.99 4.01
C ALA A 191 31.82 8.42 3.47
N VAL A 192 30.68 8.92 3.96
CA VAL A 192 29.35 8.54 3.43
C VAL A 192 29.17 9.05 2.00
N ASN A 193 29.56 10.30 1.73
CA ASN A 193 29.49 10.90 0.41
C ASN A 193 30.36 10.11 -0.60
N SER A 194 31.53 9.60 -0.22
CA SER A 194 32.35 8.73 -1.08
C SER A 194 31.62 7.45 -1.51
N VAL A 195 30.81 6.85 -0.63
CA VAL A 195 29.98 5.70 -1.01
C VAL A 195 28.90 6.12 -2.01
N HIS A 196 28.28 7.28 -1.80
CA HIS A 196 27.29 7.81 -2.74
C HIS A 196 27.92 8.10 -4.11
N LEU A 197 29.07 8.78 -4.16
CA LEU A 197 29.79 9.09 -5.41
C LEU A 197 30.16 7.81 -6.17
N PHE A 198 30.65 6.79 -5.47
CA PHE A 198 30.91 5.48 -6.07
C PHE A 198 29.65 4.85 -6.68
N ARG A 199 28.51 4.90 -5.97
CA ARG A 199 27.24 4.38 -6.50
C ARG A 199 26.71 5.20 -7.66
N LEU A 200 26.88 6.52 -7.63
CA LEU A 200 26.49 7.39 -8.72
C LEU A 200 27.31 7.11 -9.98
N ASP A 201 28.63 6.90 -9.85
CA ASP A 201 29.49 6.47 -10.95
C ASP A 201 29.06 5.11 -11.53
N GLN A 202 28.69 4.15 -10.67
CA GLN A 202 28.11 2.88 -11.11
C GLN A 202 26.80 3.03 -11.87
N ILE A 203 25.96 4.02 -11.53
CA ILE A 203 24.71 4.31 -12.25
C ILE A 203 25.01 4.93 -13.60
N GLU A 204 25.91 5.92 -13.65
CA GLU A 204 26.26 6.65 -14.87
C GLU A 204 27.01 5.81 -15.91
N SER A 205 27.72 4.78 -15.44
CA SER A 205 28.45 3.81 -16.27
C SER A 205 27.56 2.70 -16.84
N GLN A 206 26.29 2.60 -16.44
CA GLN A 206 25.39 1.59 -17.02
C GLN A 206 25.14 1.87 -18.51
N PRO A 207 25.11 0.83 -19.37
CA PRO A 207 24.86 1.00 -20.81
C PRO A 207 23.52 1.70 -21.13
N GLY A 208 22.54 1.60 -20.24
CA GLY A 208 21.20 2.21 -20.40
C GLY A 208 21.04 3.58 -19.73
N PHE A 209 22.10 4.17 -19.20
CA PHE A 209 22.01 5.49 -18.58
C PHE A 209 21.71 6.57 -19.63
N SER A 210 20.65 7.34 -19.41
CA SER A 210 20.15 8.36 -20.34
C SER A 210 20.23 9.79 -19.79
N GLY A 211 20.79 9.96 -18.58
CA GLY A 211 20.96 11.25 -17.95
C GLY A 211 22.24 11.97 -18.38
N ILE A 212 22.42 13.19 -17.86
CA ILE A 212 23.67 13.94 -18.02
C ILE A 212 24.60 13.58 -16.87
N ARG A 213 25.82 13.16 -17.22
CA ARG A 213 26.83 12.71 -16.27
C ARG A 213 27.47 13.86 -15.48
N GLY A 214 27.85 13.55 -14.25
CA GLY A 214 28.59 14.44 -13.37
C GLY A 214 27.81 15.64 -12.85
N ILE A 215 28.54 16.66 -12.43
CA ILE A 215 28.04 17.78 -11.63
C ILE A 215 27.14 18.69 -12.49
N GLY A 216 26.03 19.13 -11.89
CA GLY A 216 25.15 20.15 -12.47
C GLY A 216 25.57 21.57 -12.08
N ARG A 217 24.80 22.55 -12.54
CA ARG A 217 24.92 23.93 -12.09
C ARG A 217 23.62 24.31 -11.38
N ARG A 218 23.70 24.75 -10.12
CA ARG A 218 22.54 25.36 -9.46
C ARG A 218 22.22 26.69 -10.14
N VAL A 219 20.95 26.87 -10.48
CA VAL A 219 20.42 28.16 -10.93
C VAL A 219 19.63 28.72 -9.76
N GLY A 220 20.33 29.41 -8.85
CA GLY A 220 19.73 29.99 -7.63
C GLY A 220 19.62 28.99 -6.48
#